data_AF-A0A842VCB4-F1
#
_entry.id   AF-A0A842VCB4-F1
#
_cell.length_a   1.000
_cell.length_b   1.000
_cell.length_c   1.000
_cell.angle_alpha   90.00
_cell.angle_beta   90.00
_cell.angle_gamma   90.00
#
_symmetry.space_group_name_H-M   'P 1'
#
loop_
_entity.id
_entity.type
_entity.pdbx_description
1 polymer ?
#
loop_
_entity_poly.entity_id
_entity_poly.type
_entity_poly.pdbx_seq_one_letter_code
_entity_poly.pdbx_strand_id
1 'polypeptide(L)'
;MKDIFDELKFIANKNSIAFTEPFYISSDGKTIMGEVPFKEILFLDYRDTDAGSNPREYIGLKKTNFKIFDSLMKDSTNTFRFLHSGIIISLTTDIHSKIDKRSLKYEECCLTNGNQTRFIILIIVLIKLYFGENEIHQITQKQYQKFEEKYFSNSDALYSVLKFVKFSKFNQIVNHILKHVKYKKYYFNLDLENFINSRIRIQINVINSIIEDFVEKIDAYSTGTLIAEANNDTQMVTPSDIFGNRYKRELQDIIFKDFIEKYGDEIRIEYRYGEIVDKIEKVHILTLLRPIIPIGILTKEKDIYEYTNQRIPVYNIFSKLLKRTEKAHETIKVISKLIPLFYELRIKCIVPNLEIHRRELIRKYKKDAFSGELQDTIIGPDIIEAKTSEKKIEKIIKSIVNYNIEHIFPVLIFTTRLLINENNDGNLCFNLSDELYDSYFKGLTEVIYDKYVKMKLKGLPTSMTTVVRKKDFYEIASGEYIMFKNMYKIKETTFIENYKYILK
;
A
#
# COMPACT_ATOMS: atom_id res chain seq x y z
N MET A 1 12.12 -31.83 27.60
CA MET A 1 11.42 -30.53 27.77
C MET A 1 12.31 -29.45 28.38
N LYS A 2 12.95 -29.68 29.54
CA LYS A 2 13.88 -28.70 30.14
C LYS A 2 15.02 -28.32 29.18
N ASP A 3 15.58 -29.30 28.48
CA ASP A 3 16.67 -29.07 27.52
C ASP A 3 16.25 -28.17 26.34
N ILE A 4 15.00 -28.29 25.87
CA ILE A 4 14.45 -27.41 24.82
C ILE A 4 14.31 -25.97 25.32
N PHE A 5 13.87 -25.77 26.56
CA PHE A 5 13.81 -24.42 27.13
C PHE A 5 15.20 -23.80 27.26
N ASP A 6 16.17 -24.56 27.73
CA ASP A 6 17.55 -24.10 27.90
C ASP A 6 18.20 -23.82 26.53
N GLU A 7 17.91 -24.63 25.51
CA GLU A 7 18.31 -24.37 24.12
C GLU A 7 17.69 -23.09 23.57
N LEU A 8 16.38 -22.88 23.71
CA LEU A 8 15.70 -21.67 23.23
C LEU A 8 16.23 -20.41 23.94
N LYS A 9 16.53 -20.50 25.24
CA LYS A 9 17.19 -19.43 26.00
C LYS A 9 18.59 -19.15 25.48
N PHE A 10 19.36 -20.19 25.22
CA PHE A 10 20.70 -20.04 24.66
C PHE A 10 20.67 -19.34 23.30
N ILE A 11 19.79 -19.77 22.40
CA ILE A 11 19.65 -19.21 21.05
C ILE A 11 19.24 -17.73 21.10
N ALA A 12 18.27 -17.38 21.94
CA ALA A 12 17.79 -15.99 22.07
C ALA A 12 18.87 -14.99 22.51
N ASN A 13 19.97 -15.45 23.13
CA ASN A 13 21.04 -14.58 23.65
C ASN A 13 22.35 -14.67 22.85
N LYS A 14 22.43 -15.51 21.80
CA LYS A 14 23.69 -15.83 21.13
C LYS A 14 24.13 -14.79 20.08
N ASN A 15 23.21 -13.94 19.62
CA ASN A 15 23.42 -13.00 18.50
C ASN A 15 24.10 -13.64 17.30
N SER A 16 23.62 -14.83 16.93
CA SER A 16 24.10 -15.57 15.78
C SER A 16 22.98 -16.37 15.15
N ILE A 17 23.05 -16.57 13.83
CA ILE A 17 22.16 -17.46 13.10
C ILE A 17 22.95 -18.65 12.58
N ALA A 18 22.52 -19.85 12.95
CA ALA A 18 23.06 -21.10 12.43
C ALA A 18 22.25 -21.60 11.23
N PHE A 19 22.95 -21.96 10.17
CA PHE A 19 22.35 -22.52 8.96
C PHE A 19 22.45 -24.03 8.98
N THR A 20 21.47 -24.66 8.34
CA THR A 20 21.41 -26.13 8.20
C THR A 20 22.46 -26.63 7.22
N GLU A 21 22.74 -25.84 6.19
CA GLU A 21 23.77 -26.05 5.18
C GLU A 21 24.59 -24.77 5.03
N PRO A 22 25.77 -24.79 4.40
CA PRO A 22 26.49 -23.56 4.11
C PRO A 22 25.62 -22.55 3.36
N PHE A 23 25.72 -21.28 3.75
CA PHE A 23 24.93 -20.22 3.12
C PHE A 23 25.59 -19.69 1.85
N TYR A 24 24.76 -19.12 0.98
CA TYR A 24 25.19 -18.53 -0.29
C TYR A 24 25.21 -17.02 -0.17
N ILE A 25 26.31 -16.38 -0.58
CA ILE A 25 26.42 -14.93 -0.68
C ILE A 25 26.16 -14.53 -2.14
N SER A 26 25.35 -13.50 -2.36
CA SER A 26 25.11 -12.94 -3.69
C SER A 26 26.40 -12.36 -4.28
N SER A 27 26.45 -12.25 -5.62
CA SER A 27 27.64 -11.74 -6.33
C SER A 27 28.03 -10.31 -5.94
N ASP A 28 27.06 -9.50 -5.48
CA ASP A 28 27.29 -8.14 -4.98
C ASP A 28 27.70 -8.08 -3.50
N GLY A 29 27.73 -9.23 -2.80
CA GLY A 29 28.07 -9.31 -1.37
C GLY A 29 26.99 -8.81 -0.41
N LYS A 30 25.85 -8.34 -0.91
CA LYS A 30 24.84 -7.61 -0.11
C LYS A 30 23.74 -8.50 0.46
N THR A 31 23.58 -9.70 -0.09
CA THR A 31 22.51 -10.63 0.29
C THR A 31 23.09 -12.01 0.59
N ILE A 32 22.61 -12.64 1.66
CA ILE A 32 22.85 -14.05 1.94
C ILE A 32 21.55 -14.83 1.82
N MET A 33 21.60 -16.03 1.25
CA MET A 33 20.49 -16.96 1.16
C MET A 33 20.86 -18.30 1.77
N GLY A 34 19.91 -18.93 2.46
CA GLY A 34 20.12 -20.26 3.02
C GLY A 34 18.87 -20.84 3.67
N GLU A 35 19.06 -21.92 4.41
CA GLU A 35 18.02 -22.54 5.22
C GLU A 35 18.45 -22.61 6.68
N VAL A 36 17.57 -22.21 7.59
CA VAL A 36 17.81 -22.23 9.04
C VAL A 36 16.74 -23.07 9.74
N PRO A 37 17.06 -23.71 10.87
CA PRO A 37 16.08 -24.27 11.77
C PRO A 37 15.07 -23.23 12.28
N PHE A 38 13.83 -23.62 12.55
CA PHE A 38 12.81 -22.74 13.13
C PHE A 38 13.26 -22.10 14.45
N LYS A 39 14.01 -22.80 15.29
CA LYS A 39 14.52 -22.24 16.56
C LYS A 39 15.35 -20.97 16.39
N GLU A 40 16.06 -20.82 15.27
CA GLU A 40 16.94 -19.67 14.99
C GLU A 40 16.16 -18.38 14.70
N ILE A 41 14.86 -18.47 14.38
CA ILE A 41 14.04 -17.32 13.96
C ILE A 41 13.05 -16.86 15.05
N LEU A 42 12.81 -17.67 16.09
CA LEU A 42 11.70 -17.46 17.05
C LEU A 42 11.83 -16.16 17.83
N PHE A 43 13.06 -15.77 18.14
CA PHE A 43 13.37 -14.65 19.04
C PHE A 43 14.25 -13.59 18.39
N LEU A 44 14.27 -13.53 17.06
CA LEU A 44 14.97 -12.45 16.36
C LEU A 44 14.32 -11.09 16.66
N ASP A 45 15.13 -10.06 16.77
CA ASP A 45 14.62 -8.71 16.96
C ASP A 45 13.79 -8.24 15.76
N TYR A 46 12.77 -7.44 16.05
CA TYR A 46 11.89 -6.81 15.08
C TYR A 46 11.95 -5.30 15.29
N ARG A 47 12.26 -4.51 14.24
CA ARG A 47 12.26 -3.04 14.34
C ARG A 47 10.88 -2.46 14.11
N ASP A 48 10.55 -1.47 14.93
CA ASP A 48 9.27 -0.77 14.84
C ASP A 48 9.27 0.18 13.64
N THR A 49 8.41 -0.09 12.67
CA THR A 49 8.21 0.76 11.48
C THR A 49 6.72 1.08 11.35
N ASP A 50 6.39 2.31 10.94
CA ASP A 50 5.00 2.75 10.70
C ASP A 50 4.32 2.01 9.52
N ALA A 51 5.09 1.26 8.74
CA ALA A 51 4.63 0.41 7.66
C ALA A 51 3.94 -0.88 8.19
N GLY A 52 2.60 -0.86 8.23
CA GLY A 52 1.75 -1.90 8.81
C GLY A 52 1.62 -3.25 8.07
N SER A 53 2.69 -3.82 7.50
CA SER A 53 2.61 -5.10 6.76
C SER A 53 2.95 -6.35 7.59
N ASN A 54 3.77 -6.21 8.64
CA ASN A 54 3.87 -7.22 9.70
C ASN A 54 3.25 -6.64 10.97
N PRO A 55 2.02 -7.07 11.35
CA PRO A 55 1.46 -6.59 12.59
C PRO A 55 2.43 -6.93 13.72
N ARG A 56 2.74 -5.91 14.55
CA ARG A 56 3.63 -6.01 15.71
C ARG A 56 3.32 -7.27 16.53
N GLU A 57 2.02 -7.57 16.61
CA GLU A 57 1.45 -8.74 17.28
C GLU A 57 0.97 -9.80 16.29
N TYR A 58 0.84 -11.04 16.77
CA TYR A 58 0.13 -12.06 16.03
C TYR A 58 -1.36 -11.70 15.82
N ILE A 59 -1.80 -11.54 14.57
CA ILE A 59 -3.20 -11.12 14.29
C ILE A 59 -4.22 -12.25 14.41
N GLY A 60 -3.77 -13.49 14.62
CA GLY A 60 -4.64 -14.66 14.73
C GLY A 60 -4.76 -15.46 13.44
N LEU A 61 -5.57 -16.52 13.46
CA LEU A 61 -5.80 -17.43 12.33
C LEU A 61 -6.70 -16.80 11.23
N LYS A 62 -6.19 -15.77 10.54
CA LYS A 62 -6.78 -15.24 9.30
C LYS A 62 -6.42 -16.12 8.10
N LYS A 63 -6.99 -15.86 6.91
CA LYS A 63 -6.84 -16.70 5.70
C LYS A 63 -5.39 -17.09 5.35
N THR A 64 -4.43 -16.16 5.45
CA THR A 64 -3.00 -16.42 5.20
C THR A 64 -2.37 -17.25 6.31
N ASN A 65 -2.55 -16.83 7.56
CA ASN A 65 -2.07 -17.53 8.75
C ASN A 65 -2.63 -18.96 8.87
N PHE A 66 -3.85 -19.19 8.39
CA PHE A 66 -4.47 -20.50 8.31
C PHE A 66 -3.71 -21.44 7.36
N LYS A 67 -3.25 -20.95 6.20
CA LYS A 67 -2.47 -21.75 5.25
C LYS A 67 -1.10 -22.11 5.81
N ILE A 68 -0.45 -21.16 6.49
CA ILE A 68 0.82 -21.39 7.19
C ILE A 68 0.62 -22.46 8.25
N PHE A 69 -0.39 -22.30 9.12
CA PHE A 69 -0.74 -23.27 10.15
C PHE A 69 -1.04 -24.66 9.57
N ASP A 70 -1.89 -24.77 8.55
CA ASP A 70 -2.23 -26.05 7.90
C ASP A 70 -0.97 -26.74 7.33
N SER A 71 -0.05 -25.98 6.74
CA SER A 71 1.21 -26.52 6.21
C SER A 71 2.13 -27.01 7.33
N LEU A 72 2.28 -26.23 8.41
CA LEU A 72 3.09 -26.60 9.59
C LEU A 72 2.56 -27.88 10.25
N MET A 73 1.24 -28.02 10.36
CA MET A 73 0.63 -29.19 11.00
C MET A 73 0.69 -30.44 10.11
N LYS A 74 0.57 -30.29 8.78
CA LYS A 74 0.58 -31.43 7.86
C LYS A 74 1.97 -32.02 7.69
N ASP A 75 2.97 -31.17 7.45
CA ASP A 75 4.35 -31.60 7.19
C ASP A 75 5.31 -30.41 7.31
N SER A 76 5.69 -30.09 8.57
CA SER A 76 6.69 -29.06 8.87
C SER A 76 8.09 -29.40 8.34
N THR A 77 8.42 -30.68 8.24
CA THR A 77 9.81 -31.14 8.05
C THR A 77 10.20 -31.17 6.58
N ASN A 78 9.34 -31.67 5.69
CA ASN A 78 9.73 -31.91 4.30
C ASN A 78 9.23 -30.81 3.37
N THR A 79 7.95 -30.47 3.41
CA THR A 79 7.33 -29.61 2.40
C THR A 79 7.21 -28.14 2.79
N PHE A 80 7.13 -27.81 4.08
CA PHE A 80 6.89 -26.44 4.53
C PHE A 80 7.81 -25.38 3.90
N ARG A 81 9.12 -25.63 3.85
CA ARG A 81 10.13 -24.70 3.30
C ARG A 81 9.96 -24.37 1.82
N PHE A 82 9.21 -25.20 1.09
CA PHE A 82 8.94 -25.02 -0.34
C PHE A 82 7.59 -24.34 -0.61
N LEU A 83 6.68 -24.34 0.38
CA LEU A 83 5.31 -23.84 0.24
C LEU A 83 5.14 -22.38 0.66
N HIS A 84 6.13 -21.80 1.36
CA HIS A 84 6.07 -20.45 1.92
C HIS A 84 7.31 -19.64 1.52
N SER A 85 7.16 -18.32 1.43
CA SER A 85 8.19 -17.37 0.96
C SER A 85 9.42 -17.24 1.86
N GLY A 86 9.50 -17.99 2.97
CA GLY A 86 10.60 -17.91 3.93
C GLY A 86 10.54 -16.67 4.82
N ILE A 87 11.70 -16.29 5.34
CA ILE A 87 11.90 -15.14 6.24
C ILE A 87 12.95 -14.22 5.63
N ILE A 88 12.74 -12.91 5.76
CA ILE A 88 13.73 -11.92 5.36
C ILE A 88 14.16 -11.16 6.61
N ILE A 89 15.46 -11.08 6.82
CA ILE A 89 16.06 -10.32 7.91
C ILE A 89 17.14 -9.39 7.38
N SER A 90 17.49 -8.38 8.18
CA SER A 90 18.61 -7.49 7.93
C SER A 90 19.57 -7.57 9.11
N LEU A 91 20.86 -7.74 8.85
CA LEU A 91 21.89 -7.91 9.88
C LEU A 91 23.06 -6.94 9.68
N THR A 92 23.61 -6.42 10.78
CA THR A 92 24.97 -5.88 10.79
C THR A 92 25.94 -7.02 11.05
N THR A 93 26.77 -7.35 10.06
CA THR A 93 27.71 -8.46 10.16
C THR A 93 28.88 -8.21 9.21
N ASP A 94 30.06 -8.67 9.61
CA ASP A 94 31.28 -8.62 8.80
C ASP A 94 31.41 -9.94 8.02
N ILE A 95 31.16 -9.88 6.72
CA ILE A 95 31.14 -11.04 5.82
C ILE A 95 32.34 -11.01 4.85
N HIS A 96 33.19 -9.99 4.92
CA HIS A 96 34.30 -9.87 3.97
C HIS A 96 35.12 -11.18 4.02
N SER A 97 35.13 -11.91 2.90
CA SER A 97 35.84 -13.16 2.59
C SER A 97 35.29 -14.54 3.05
N LYS A 98 34.09 -14.69 3.63
CA LYS A 98 33.66 -15.98 4.23
C LYS A 98 32.51 -16.69 3.50
N ILE A 99 32.79 -17.19 2.31
CA ILE A 99 31.94 -18.19 1.63
C ILE A 99 32.05 -19.51 2.43
N ASP A 100 30.96 -20.28 2.53
CA ASP A 100 30.93 -21.65 3.07
C ASP A 100 30.90 -21.82 4.61
N LYS A 101 30.34 -20.83 5.34
CA LYS A 101 30.11 -20.94 6.79
C LYS A 101 28.70 -21.44 7.11
N ARG A 102 28.57 -22.17 8.23
CA ARG A 102 27.29 -22.63 8.79
C ARG A 102 26.73 -21.70 9.88
N SER A 103 27.37 -20.57 10.14
CA SER A 103 26.89 -19.61 11.14
C SER A 103 27.34 -18.19 10.85
N LEU A 104 26.49 -17.23 11.17
CA LEU A 104 26.78 -15.80 11.11
C LEU A 104 26.58 -15.18 12.48
N LYS A 105 27.55 -14.38 12.93
CA LYS A 105 27.37 -13.51 14.11
C LYS A 105 26.94 -12.12 13.63
N TYR A 106 26.12 -11.46 14.42
CA TYR A 106 25.65 -10.11 14.13
C TYR A 106 25.65 -9.25 15.39
N GLU A 107 25.69 -7.93 15.21
CA GLU A 107 25.52 -6.98 16.31
C GLU A 107 24.06 -6.51 16.42
N GLU A 108 23.44 -6.23 15.27
CA GLU A 108 22.05 -5.83 15.14
C GLU A 108 21.32 -6.77 14.17
N CYS A 109 20.08 -7.11 14.52
CA CYS A 109 19.18 -7.89 13.68
C CYS A 109 17.82 -7.20 13.55
N CYS A 110 17.21 -7.31 12.39
CA CYS A 110 15.82 -6.90 12.18
C CYS A 110 15.10 -7.93 11.29
N LEU A 111 14.00 -8.49 11.79
CA LEU A 111 13.07 -9.26 10.97
C LEU A 111 12.20 -8.32 10.13
N THR A 112 12.38 -8.37 8.81
CA THR A 112 11.67 -7.50 7.86
C THR A 112 10.50 -8.20 7.16
N ASN A 113 10.52 -9.53 7.07
CA ASN A 113 9.40 -10.36 6.60
C ASN A 113 9.29 -11.65 7.42
N GLY A 114 8.06 -12.16 7.58
CA GLY A 114 7.80 -13.48 8.14
C GLY A 114 7.35 -13.46 9.60
N ASN A 115 6.97 -12.29 10.14
CA ASN A 115 6.65 -12.14 11.56
C ASN A 115 5.43 -12.99 11.95
N GLN A 116 4.41 -13.05 11.10
CA GLN A 116 3.25 -13.90 11.35
C GLN A 116 3.58 -15.40 11.29
N THR A 117 4.44 -15.82 10.36
CA THR A 117 4.95 -17.21 10.29
C THR A 117 5.69 -17.56 11.57
N ARG A 118 6.62 -16.71 12.00
CA ARG A 118 7.36 -16.84 13.26
C ARG A 118 6.41 -16.99 14.44
N PHE A 119 5.40 -16.13 14.58
CA PHE A 119 4.47 -16.20 15.70
C PHE A 119 3.62 -17.48 15.70
N ILE A 120 3.20 -17.98 14.55
CA ILE A 120 2.45 -19.26 14.49
C ILE A 120 3.34 -20.40 14.97
N ILE A 121 4.59 -20.45 14.50
CA ILE A 121 5.57 -21.46 14.94
C ILE A 121 5.79 -21.32 16.46
N LEU A 122 6.04 -20.11 16.95
CA LEU A 122 6.23 -19.83 18.37
C LEU A 122 5.02 -20.29 19.20
N ILE A 123 3.79 -20.00 18.78
CA ILE A 123 2.59 -20.42 19.51
C ILE A 123 2.47 -21.95 19.53
N ILE A 124 2.75 -22.65 18.42
CA ILE A 124 2.75 -24.12 18.40
C ILE A 124 3.78 -24.67 19.39
N VAL A 125 4.99 -24.09 19.42
CA VAL A 125 6.05 -24.43 20.38
C VAL A 125 5.58 -24.19 21.81
N LEU A 126 4.98 -23.03 22.11
CA LEU A 126 4.48 -22.71 23.45
C LEU A 126 3.35 -23.64 23.89
N ILE A 127 2.42 -23.99 22.99
CA ILE A 127 1.35 -24.96 23.27
C ILE A 127 1.96 -26.33 23.61
N LYS A 128 2.94 -26.78 22.81
CA LYS A 128 3.66 -28.04 23.05
C LYS A 128 4.46 -28.04 24.35
N LEU A 129 5.11 -26.94 24.69
CA LEU A 129 5.84 -26.80 25.95
C LEU A 129 4.89 -26.73 27.16
N TYR A 130 3.69 -26.16 27.00
CA TYR A 130 2.69 -26.07 28.06
C TYR A 130 2.04 -27.42 28.36
N PHE A 131 1.52 -28.11 27.33
CA PHE A 131 0.79 -29.37 27.52
C PHE A 131 1.73 -30.59 27.53
N GLY A 132 2.87 -30.54 26.84
CA GLY A 132 3.71 -31.72 26.61
C GLY A 132 2.93 -32.81 25.87
N GLU A 133 2.90 -34.00 26.46
CA GLU A 133 2.12 -35.15 26.00
C GLU A 133 0.68 -35.17 26.52
N ASN A 134 0.31 -34.24 27.43
CA ASN A 134 -1.02 -34.21 28.02
C ASN A 134 -2.09 -33.77 27.03
N GLU A 135 -3.36 -34.06 27.37
CA GLU A 135 -4.49 -33.63 26.56
C GLU A 135 -4.59 -32.10 26.51
N ILE A 136 -4.65 -31.57 25.30
CA ILE A 136 -4.82 -30.13 25.07
C ILE A 136 -6.24 -29.70 25.44
N HIS A 137 -6.35 -28.54 26.08
CA HIS A 137 -7.62 -27.92 26.43
C HIS A 137 -7.46 -26.39 26.47
N GLN A 138 -8.56 -25.65 26.51
CA GLN A 138 -8.46 -24.19 26.72
C GLN A 138 -7.88 -23.90 28.10
N ILE A 139 -6.95 -22.95 28.18
CA ILE A 139 -6.38 -22.51 29.46
C ILE A 139 -6.87 -21.11 29.80
N THR A 140 -6.89 -20.80 31.09
CA THR A 140 -7.23 -19.46 31.60
C THR A 140 -6.04 -18.52 31.52
N GLN A 141 -6.29 -17.21 31.52
CA GLN A 141 -5.23 -16.21 31.49
C GLN A 141 -4.26 -16.35 32.66
N LYS A 142 -4.77 -16.65 33.86
CA LYS A 142 -3.94 -16.90 35.06
C LYS A 142 -3.01 -18.10 34.88
N GLN A 143 -3.47 -19.17 34.23
CA GLN A 143 -2.63 -20.34 33.95
C GLN A 143 -1.53 -20.03 32.92
N TYR A 144 -1.85 -19.24 31.90
CA TYR A 144 -0.89 -18.79 30.90
C TYR A 144 0.18 -17.89 31.51
N GLN A 145 -0.22 -16.89 32.32
CA GLN A 145 0.72 -16.00 33.02
C GLN A 145 1.68 -16.77 33.95
N LYS A 146 1.16 -17.71 34.74
CA LYS A 146 2.01 -18.57 35.58
C LYS A 146 3.02 -19.39 34.77
N PHE A 147 2.64 -19.83 33.57
CA PHE A 147 3.56 -20.54 32.68
C PHE A 147 4.65 -19.62 32.13
N GLU A 148 4.28 -18.42 31.66
CA GLU A 148 5.23 -17.41 31.21
C GLU A 148 6.22 -17.05 32.32
N GLU A 149 5.71 -16.72 33.52
CA GLU A 149 6.51 -16.38 34.69
C GLU A 149 7.46 -17.52 35.10
N LYS A 150 7.00 -18.77 35.08
CA LYS A 150 7.82 -19.90 35.52
C LYS A 150 9.00 -20.18 34.59
N TYR A 151 8.82 -20.06 33.28
CA TYR A 151 9.82 -20.54 32.31
C TYR A 151 10.59 -19.43 31.60
N PHE A 152 10.02 -18.21 31.52
CA PHE A 152 10.54 -17.13 30.67
C PHE A 152 10.89 -15.83 31.43
N SER A 153 10.53 -15.69 32.71
CA SER A 153 10.77 -14.47 33.51
C SER A 153 12.25 -14.04 33.62
N ASN A 154 13.17 -14.99 33.54
CA ASN A 154 14.61 -14.73 33.68
C ASN A 154 15.32 -14.43 32.33
N SER A 155 14.58 -14.11 31.27
CA SER A 155 15.17 -13.77 29.96
C SER A 155 14.44 -12.63 29.29
N ASP A 156 15.04 -11.44 29.33
CA ASP A 156 14.48 -10.21 28.74
C ASP A 156 14.25 -10.34 27.23
N ALA A 157 15.16 -11.02 26.52
CA ALA A 157 15.04 -11.28 25.08
C ALA A 157 13.83 -12.16 24.72
N LEU A 158 13.54 -13.18 25.53
CA LEU A 158 12.35 -14.02 25.31
C LEU A 158 11.07 -13.26 25.69
N TYR A 159 11.10 -12.56 26.83
CA TYR A 159 9.95 -11.84 27.35
C TYR A 159 9.54 -10.67 26.44
N SER A 160 10.49 -10.00 25.78
CA SER A 160 10.22 -8.92 24.83
C SER A 160 9.36 -9.40 23.66
N VAL A 161 9.62 -10.62 23.15
CA VAL A 161 8.88 -11.21 22.02
C VAL A 161 7.52 -11.75 22.45
N LEU A 162 7.43 -12.35 23.65
CA LEU A 162 6.17 -12.92 24.16
C LEU A 162 5.06 -11.87 24.36
N LYS A 163 5.42 -10.60 24.65
CA LYS A 163 4.46 -9.48 24.74
C LYS A 163 3.61 -9.31 23.47
N PHE A 164 4.12 -9.75 22.32
CA PHE A 164 3.44 -9.65 21.03
C PHE A 164 2.51 -10.85 20.73
N VAL A 165 2.47 -11.86 21.62
CA VAL A 165 1.57 -13.01 21.56
C VAL A 165 0.50 -12.87 22.63
N LYS A 166 -0.62 -12.24 22.28
CA LYS A 166 -1.75 -12.10 23.21
C LYS A 166 -2.33 -13.47 23.59
N PHE A 167 -2.63 -13.67 24.88
CA PHE A 167 -3.30 -14.87 25.42
C PHE A 167 -4.54 -15.31 24.61
N SER A 168 -5.38 -14.36 24.17
CA SER A 168 -6.56 -14.67 23.36
C SER A 168 -6.21 -15.34 22.02
N LYS A 169 -5.05 -15.05 21.46
CA LYS A 169 -4.55 -15.64 20.21
C LYS A 169 -3.94 -17.02 20.40
N PHE A 170 -3.29 -17.25 21.55
CA PHE A 170 -2.86 -18.58 21.96
C PHE A 170 -4.07 -19.53 22.00
N ASN A 171 -5.12 -19.15 22.74
CA ASN A 171 -6.35 -19.95 22.82
C ASN A 171 -7.09 -20.07 21.48
N GLN A 172 -6.94 -19.10 20.56
CA GLN A 172 -7.49 -19.22 19.22
C GLN A 172 -6.89 -20.42 18.46
N ILE A 173 -5.58 -20.65 18.56
CA ILE A 173 -4.92 -21.81 17.94
C ILE A 173 -5.32 -23.10 18.64
N VAL A 174 -5.32 -23.14 19.97
CA VAL A 174 -5.79 -24.30 20.75
C VAL A 174 -7.19 -24.73 20.33
N ASN A 175 -8.11 -23.77 20.24
CA ASN A 175 -9.48 -24.01 19.80
C ASN A 175 -9.57 -24.55 18.39
N HIS A 176 -8.70 -24.08 17.51
CA HIS A 176 -8.68 -24.54 16.14
C HIS A 176 -8.20 -26.00 16.04
N ILE A 177 -7.16 -26.37 16.81
CA ILE A 177 -6.69 -27.76 16.91
C ILE A 177 -7.81 -28.66 17.45
N LEU A 178 -8.48 -28.24 18.52
CA LEU A 178 -9.55 -29.01 19.17
C LEU A 178 -10.77 -29.23 18.27
N LYS A 179 -11.16 -28.23 17.47
CA LYS A 179 -12.33 -28.31 16.58
C LYS A 179 -12.16 -29.25 15.39
N HIS A 180 -10.93 -29.68 15.07
CA HIS A 180 -10.65 -30.47 13.87
C HIS A 180 -9.86 -31.72 14.21
N VAL A 181 -10.52 -32.88 14.09
CA VAL A 181 -9.93 -34.21 14.38
C VAL A 181 -8.57 -34.41 13.69
N LYS A 182 -8.44 -33.99 12.42
CA LYS A 182 -7.17 -34.06 11.67
C LYS A 182 -6.03 -33.29 12.35
N TYR A 183 -6.29 -32.08 12.84
CA TYR A 183 -5.26 -31.24 13.46
C TYR A 183 -4.97 -31.68 14.88
N LYS A 184 -5.97 -32.23 15.60
CA LYS A 184 -5.74 -32.91 16.88
C LYS A 184 -4.75 -34.08 16.69
N LYS A 185 -4.95 -34.92 15.68
CA LYS A 185 -4.02 -36.02 15.34
C LYS A 185 -2.62 -35.51 14.98
N TYR A 186 -2.52 -34.54 14.07
CA TYR A 186 -1.22 -33.97 13.68
C TYR A 186 -0.50 -33.32 14.87
N TYR A 187 -1.23 -32.59 15.71
CA TYR A 187 -0.67 -32.01 16.92
C TYR A 187 -0.07 -33.08 17.83
N PHE A 188 -0.79 -34.16 18.15
CA PHE A 188 -0.25 -35.18 19.05
C PHE A 188 0.97 -35.90 18.47
N ASN A 189 1.00 -36.12 17.15
CA ASN A 189 2.12 -36.74 16.47
C ASN A 189 3.31 -35.80 16.26
N LEU A 190 3.15 -34.50 16.49
CA LEU A 190 4.21 -33.51 16.32
C LEU A 190 5.23 -33.68 17.44
N ASP A 191 6.40 -34.18 17.07
CA ASP A 191 7.58 -34.19 17.93
C ASP A 191 8.20 -32.78 17.97
N LEU A 192 8.35 -32.24 19.18
CA LEU A 192 8.75 -30.84 19.35
C LEU A 192 10.20 -30.63 18.92
N GLU A 193 11.09 -31.58 19.19
CA GLU A 193 12.51 -31.48 18.83
C GLU A 193 12.69 -31.48 17.31
N ASN A 194 12.03 -32.39 16.60
CA ASN A 194 12.01 -32.38 15.13
C ASN A 194 11.33 -31.14 14.56
N PHE A 195 10.30 -30.63 15.22
CA PHE A 195 9.59 -29.42 14.78
C PHE A 195 10.48 -28.17 14.86
N ILE A 196 11.14 -27.92 15.98
CA ILE A 196 12.02 -26.74 16.13
C ILE A 196 13.28 -26.82 15.25
N ASN A 197 13.70 -28.04 14.89
CA ASN A 197 14.79 -28.29 13.96
C ASN A 197 14.34 -28.34 12.48
N SER A 198 13.04 -28.21 12.20
CA SER A 198 12.54 -28.12 10.84
C SER A 198 13.01 -26.83 10.15
N ARG A 199 13.24 -26.91 8.84
CA ARG A 199 13.93 -25.87 8.07
C ARG A 199 12.97 -24.82 7.53
N ILE A 200 13.43 -23.57 7.48
CA ILE A 200 12.80 -22.47 6.74
C ILE A 200 13.85 -21.78 5.88
N ARG A 201 13.44 -21.30 4.71
CA ARG A 201 14.29 -20.45 3.87
C ARG A 201 14.48 -19.09 4.51
N ILE A 202 15.69 -18.58 4.48
CA ILE A 202 16.04 -17.25 4.96
C ILE A 202 16.79 -16.46 3.88
N GLN A 203 16.44 -15.18 3.77
CA GLN A 203 17.22 -14.18 3.07
C GLN A 203 17.71 -13.16 4.10
N ILE A 204 18.99 -12.81 4.03
CA ILE A 204 19.63 -11.84 4.92
C ILE A 204 20.18 -10.69 4.09
N ASN A 205 19.77 -9.47 4.40
CA ASN A 205 20.36 -8.27 3.84
C ASN A 205 21.49 -7.78 4.75
N VAL A 206 22.67 -7.58 4.17
CA VAL A 206 23.89 -7.24 4.89
C VAL A 206 23.98 -5.73 5.02
N ILE A 207 23.60 -5.20 6.18
CA ILE A 207 23.47 -3.76 6.38
C ILE A 207 24.80 -3.04 6.15
N ASN A 208 25.91 -3.55 6.68
CA ASN A 208 27.21 -2.90 6.57
C ASN A 208 27.64 -2.74 5.10
N SER A 209 27.47 -3.78 4.27
CA SER A 209 27.77 -3.73 2.84
C SER A 209 26.83 -2.84 2.04
N ILE A 210 25.60 -2.64 2.51
CA ILE A 210 24.63 -1.72 1.88
C ILE A 210 24.94 -0.26 2.25
N ILE A 211 25.39 0.00 3.48
CA ILE A 211 25.72 1.35 3.96
C ILE A 211 26.88 1.95 3.16
N GLU A 212 27.86 1.13 2.80
CA GLU A 212 29.03 1.54 2.01
C GLU A 212 28.65 2.16 0.65
N ASP A 213 27.48 1.82 0.11
CA ASP A 213 26.98 2.36 -1.16
C ASP A 213 26.25 3.71 -1.03
N PHE A 214 25.87 4.14 0.18
CA PHE A 214 25.14 5.41 0.33
C PHE A 214 26.10 6.61 0.27
N VAL A 215 25.74 7.61 -0.56
CA VAL A 215 26.46 8.90 -0.68
C VAL A 215 26.37 9.72 0.61
N GLU A 216 25.27 9.56 1.36
CA GLU A 216 25.06 10.16 2.68
C GLU A 216 25.27 9.09 3.77
N LYS A 217 25.89 9.46 4.90
CA LYS A 217 26.11 8.55 6.04
C LYS A 217 24.78 8.23 6.72
N ILE A 218 24.08 7.20 6.24
CA ILE A 218 22.93 6.61 6.92
C ILE A 218 23.45 5.54 7.88
N ASP A 219 23.02 5.58 9.13
CA ASP A 219 23.44 4.59 10.13
C ASP A 219 22.74 3.22 9.91
N ALA A 220 23.24 2.18 10.59
CA ALA A 220 22.71 0.82 10.50
C ALA A 220 21.29 0.67 11.03
N TYR A 221 20.92 1.47 12.04
CA TYR A 221 19.57 1.52 12.54
C TYR A 221 18.59 2.00 11.47
N SER A 222 18.88 3.15 10.87
CA SER A 222 18.09 3.79 9.82
C SER A 222 18.01 2.95 8.54
N THR A 223 19.13 2.35 8.12
CA THR A 223 19.18 1.48 6.93
C THR A 223 18.30 0.24 7.08
N GLY A 224 18.36 -0.42 8.23
CA GLY A 224 17.50 -1.58 8.50
C GLY A 224 16.01 -1.23 8.54
N THR A 225 15.66 -0.02 8.98
CA THR A 225 14.28 0.53 8.95
C THR A 225 13.80 0.75 7.52
N LEU A 226 14.61 1.39 6.66
CA LEU A 226 14.27 1.61 5.25
C LEU A 226 14.05 0.30 4.48
N ILE A 227 14.89 -0.71 4.73
CA ILE A 227 14.73 -2.04 4.12
C ILE A 227 13.43 -2.70 4.59
N ALA A 228 13.09 -2.58 5.89
CA ALA A 228 11.83 -3.09 6.42
C ALA A 228 10.62 -2.41 5.76
N GLU A 229 10.65 -1.09 5.62
CA GLU A 229 9.60 -0.31 4.94
C GLU A 229 9.46 -0.69 3.47
N ALA A 230 10.56 -0.81 2.72
CA ALA A 230 10.54 -1.23 1.31
C ALA A 230 10.04 -2.68 1.13
N ASN A 231 10.45 -3.61 1.98
CA ASN A 231 9.93 -4.99 1.97
C ASN A 231 8.44 -5.04 2.33
N ASN A 232 7.97 -4.12 3.16
CA ASN A 232 6.55 -3.98 3.48
C ASN A 232 5.75 -3.41 2.31
N ASP A 233 6.31 -2.46 1.55
CA ASP A 233 5.69 -1.90 0.34
C ASP A 233 5.53 -2.94 -0.77
N THR A 234 6.48 -3.87 -0.90
CA THR A 234 6.41 -4.97 -1.89
C THR A 234 5.45 -6.11 -1.50
N GLN A 235 5.16 -6.28 -0.20
CA GLN A 235 4.25 -7.30 0.33
C GLN A 235 2.78 -6.86 0.42
N MET A 236 2.51 -5.57 0.28
CA MET A 236 1.15 -5.04 0.19
C MET A 236 0.52 -5.45 -1.15
N VAL A 237 -0.04 -6.67 -1.23
CA VAL A 237 -1.12 -6.99 -2.18
C VAL A 237 -2.33 -6.14 -1.77
N THR A 238 -2.26 -4.86 -2.11
CA THR A 238 -3.32 -3.92 -1.82
C THR A 238 -4.59 -4.34 -2.58
N PRO A 239 -5.80 -3.86 -2.22
CA PRO A 239 -7.03 -4.18 -2.95
C PRO A 239 -6.95 -3.98 -4.49
N SER A 240 -5.99 -3.22 -5.01
CA SER A 240 -5.68 -3.15 -6.45
C SER A 240 -5.22 -4.47 -7.04
N ASP A 241 -4.38 -5.18 -6.31
CA ASP A 241 -3.72 -6.39 -6.79
C ASP A 241 -4.70 -7.57 -6.80
N ILE A 242 -5.80 -7.47 -6.03
CA ILE A 242 -6.91 -8.41 -6.10
C ILE A 242 -7.89 -8.01 -7.19
N PHE A 243 -8.27 -6.73 -7.30
CA PHE A 243 -9.24 -6.28 -8.30
C PHE A 243 -8.70 -6.37 -9.73
N GLY A 244 -7.55 -5.75 -9.98
CA GLY A 244 -6.91 -5.70 -11.30
C GLY A 244 -6.55 -7.08 -11.83
N ASN A 245 -6.04 -7.98 -10.99
CA ASN A 245 -5.74 -9.36 -11.40
C ASN A 245 -7.00 -10.21 -11.58
N ARG A 246 -7.99 -10.08 -10.68
CA ARG A 246 -9.21 -10.91 -10.75
C ARG A 246 -10.02 -10.64 -12.01
N TYR A 247 -10.11 -9.37 -12.41
CA TYR A 247 -10.97 -8.93 -13.50
C TYR A 247 -10.18 -8.44 -14.72
N LYS A 248 -8.88 -8.80 -14.85
CA LYS A 248 -7.98 -8.24 -15.89
C LYS A 248 -8.58 -8.39 -17.28
N ARG A 249 -9.06 -9.58 -17.63
CA ARG A 249 -9.65 -9.87 -18.94
C ARG A 249 -10.92 -9.09 -19.17
N GLU A 250 -11.87 -9.15 -18.24
CA GLU A 250 -13.15 -8.44 -18.37
C GLU A 250 -12.94 -6.92 -18.42
N LEU A 251 -11.96 -6.39 -17.69
CA LEU A 251 -11.58 -4.99 -17.79
C LEU A 251 -11.03 -4.66 -19.17
N GLN A 252 -10.16 -5.50 -19.75
CA GLN A 252 -9.60 -5.29 -21.10
C GLN A 252 -10.66 -5.38 -22.19
N ASP A 253 -11.52 -6.41 -22.12
CA ASP A 253 -12.46 -6.74 -23.19
C ASP A 253 -13.68 -5.81 -23.19
N ILE A 254 -14.03 -5.24 -22.03
CA ILE A 254 -15.32 -4.56 -21.83
C ILE A 254 -15.16 -3.10 -21.38
N ILE A 255 -14.35 -2.82 -20.36
CA ILE A 255 -14.27 -1.48 -19.76
C ILE A 255 -13.20 -0.61 -20.44
N PHE A 256 -12.06 -1.19 -20.77
CA PHE A 256 -10.91 -0.49 -21.37
C PHE A 256 -10.75 -0.79 -22.86
N LYS A 257 -11.74 -1.41 -23.49
CA LYS A 257 -11.68 -1.84 -24.89
C LYS A 257 -11.25 -0.68 -25.80
N ASP A 258 -11.99 0.43 -25.76
CA ASP A 258 -11.73 1.57 -26.64
C ASP A 258 -10.43 2.32 -26.26
N PHE A 259 -10.02 2.24 -24.99
CA PHE A 259 -8.73 2.78 -24.56
C PHE A 259 -7.57 1.97 -25.14
N ILE A 260 -7.64 0.64 -25.07
CA ILE A 260 -6.61 -0.26 -25.60
C ILE A 260 -6.54 -0.17 -27.12
N GLU A 261 -7.69 -0.07 -27.80
CA GLU A 261 -7.74 0.15 -29.25
C GLU A 261 -7.06 1.46 -29.67
N LYS A 262 -7.23 2.53 -28.89
CA LYS A 262 -6.66 3.85 -29.20
C LYS A 262 -5.21 4.04 -28.77
N TYR A 263 -4.80 3.46 -27.64
CA TYR A 263 -3.51 3.75 -26.99
C TYR A 263 -2.64 2.52 -26.70
N GLY A 264 -3.10 1.30 -26.97
CA GLY A 264 -2.46 0.05 -26.51
C GLY A 264 -1.02 -0.18 -27.02
N ASP A 265 -0.66 0.44 -28.14
CA ASP A 265 0.68 0.38 -28.72
C ASP A 265 1.68 1.32 -28.01
N GLU A 266 1.18 2.42 -27.41
CA GLU A 266 2.00 3.47 -26.79
C GLU A 266 1.98 3.40 -25.26
N ILE A 267 0.85 2.98 -24.68
CA ILE A 267 0.57 3.04 -23.25
C ILE A 267 -0.04 1.72 -22.79
N ARG A 268 0.55 1.12 -21.77
CA ARG A 268 -0.03 -0.05 -21.11
C ARG A 268 -0.74 0.32 -19.81
N ILE A 269 -1.86 -0.34 -19.59
CA ILE A 269 -2.57 -0.25 -18.32
C ILE A 269 -1.83 -1.09 -17.28
N GLU A 270 -1.37 -0.45 -16.22
CA GLU A 270 -0.83 -1.08 -15.04
C GLU A 270 -1.99 -1.50 -14.12
N TYR A 271 -2.26 -2.80 -14.04
CA TYR A 271 -3.36 -3.36 -13.23
C TYR A 271 -2.96 -3.56 -11.78
N ARG A 272 -1.65 -3.57 -11.52
CA ARG A 272 -1.00 -3.69 -10.21
C ARG A 272 0.10 -2.65 -10.10
N TYR A 273 0.10 -1.87 -9.03
CA TYR A 273 1.15 -0.89 -8.79
C TYR A 273 2.52 -1.55 -8.76
N GLY A 274 3.46 -1.10 -9.59
CA GLY A 274 4.78 -1.68 -9.76
C GLY A 274 4.84 -2.88 -10.73
N GLU A 275 3.85 -3.08 -11.62
CA GLU A 275 3.92 -4.11 -12.66
C GLU A 275 5.10 -3.79 -13.60
N ILE A 276 6.18 -4.57 -13.53
CA ILE A 276 7.35 -4.40 -14.41
C ILE A 276 6.95 -4.86 -15.81
N VAL A 277 6.89 -3.91 -16.72
CA VAL A 277 6.75 -4.11 -18.16
C VAL A 277 7.81 -3.23 -18.80
N ASP A 278 8.68 -3.84 -19.59
CA ASP A 278 9.80 -3.15 -20.21
C ASP A 278 9.32 -2.27 -21.39
N LYS A 279 9.92 -1.08 -21.50
CA LYS A 279 9.96 -0.19 -22.69
C LYS A 279 8.68 0.55 -23.14
N ILE A 280 7.55 0.47 -22.43
CA ILE A 280 6.30 1.17 -22.79
C ILE A 280 5.81 2.03 -21.62
N GLU A 281 5.27 3.22 -21.88
CA GLU A 281 4.68 4.08 -20.85
C GLU A 281 3.52 3.38 -20.14
N LYS A 282 3.33 3.66 -18.85
CA LYS A 282 2.31 3.00 -18.02
C LYS A 282 1.31 3.99 -17.47
N VAL A 283 0.04 3.58 -17.47
CA VAL A 283 -1.04 4.27 -16.76
C VAL A 283 -1.66 3.33 -15.74
N HIS A 284 -1.65 3.72 -14.46
CA HIS A 284 -2.26 2.90 -13.41
C HIS A 284 -3.79 2.86 -13.58
N ILE A 285 -4.40 1.68 -13.38
CA ILE A 285 -5.84 1.45 -13.56
C ILE A 285 -6.76 2.51 -12.91
N LEU A 286 -6.44 2.99 -11.70
CA LEU A 286 -7.25 4.02 -11.02
C LEU A 286 -7.24 5.38 -11.72
N THR A 287 -6.17 5.71 -12.44
CA THR A 287 -6.11 6.94 -13.25
C THR A 287 -7.21 6.95 -14.30
N LEU A 288 -7.60 5.78 -14.80
CA LEU A 288 -8.66 5.60 -15.79
C LEU A 288 -10.05 5.45 -15.15
N LEU A 289 -10.17 4.75 -14.02
CA LEU A 289 -11.47 4.47 -13.38
C LEU A 289 -12.02 5.61 -12.53
N ARG A 290 -11.16 6.35 -11.82
CA ARG A 290 -11.61 7.41 -10.89
C ARG A 290 -12.41 8.52 -11.59
N PRO A 291 -12.03 9.01 -12.78
CA PRO A 291 -12.77 10.04 -13.49
C PRO A 291 -14.21 9.65 -13.84
N ILE A 292 -14.56 8.36 -13.83
CA ILE A 292 -15.93 7.90 -14.13
C ILE A 292 -16.90 8.17 -12.96
N ILE A 293 -16.41 8.13 -11.72
CA ILE A 293 -17.22 8.38 -10.52
C ILE A 293 -17.86 9.77 -10.49
N PRO A 294 -17.12 10.88 -10.69
CA PRO A 294 -17.68 12.23 -10.65
C PRO A 294 -18.69 12.54 -11.76
N ILE A 295 -18.80 11.70 -12.79
CA ILE A 295 -19.88 11.81 -13.78
C ILE A 295 -21.25 11.51 -13.17
N GLY A 296 -21.31 10.66 -12.14
CA GLY A 296 -22.57 10.21 -11.55
C GLY A 296 -23.31 9.15 -12.38
N ILE A 297 -22.66 8.56 -13.40
CA ILE A 297 -23.27 7.51 -14.25
C ILE A 297 -23.46 6.18 -13.50
N LEU A 298 -22.62 5.89 -12.49
CA LEU A 298 -22.68 4.68 -11.65
C LEU A 298 -23.08 4.94 -10.19
N THR A 299 -23.10 6.20 -9.76
CA THR A 299 -23.17 6.60 -8.35
C THR A 299 -24.21 7.68 -8.12
N LYS A 300 -24.87 7.67 -6.95
CA LYS A 300 -25.75 8.78 -6.57
C LYS A 300 -24.90 10.01 -6.27
N GLU A 301 -25.45 11.20 -6.50
CA GLU A 301 -24.71 12.46 -6.38
C GLU A 301 -24.10 12.67 -4.99
N LYS A 302 -24.85 12.34 -3.93
CA LYS A 302 -24.35 12.39 -2.55
C LYS A 302 -23.11 11.50 -2.29
N ASP A 303 -22.98 10.40 -3.03
CA ASP A 303 -21.91 9.42 -2.85
C ASP A 303 -20.68 9.77 -3.73
N ILE A 304 -20.81 10.69 -4.70
CA ILE A 304 -19.71 11.13 -5.57
C ILE A 304 -18.58 11.69 -4.72
N TYR A 305 -18.89 12.63 -3.82
CA TYR A 305 -17.88 13.34 -3.05
C TYR A 305 -17.10 12.39 -2.12
N GLU A 306 -17.81 11.45 -1.50
CA GLU A 306 -17.22 10.47 -0.58
C GLU A 306 -16.36 9.45 -1.32
N TYR A 307 -16.80 8.96 -2.48
CA TYR A 307 -16.16 7.84 -3.17
C TYR A 307 -15.03 8.27 -4.09
N THR A 308 -15.07 9.51 -4.57
CA THR A 308 -14.04 10.01 -5.47
C THR A 308 -12.67 10.05 -4.77
N ASN A 309 -11.64 9.61 -5.49
CA ASN A 309 -10.28 9.42 -4.98
C ASN A 309 -10.12 8.37 -3.89
N GLN A 310 -11.16 7.57 -3.58
CA GLN A 310 -11.02 6.40 -2.72
C GLN A 310 -10.86 5.13 -3.55
N ARG A 311 -9.78 4.37 -3.30
CA ARG A 311 -9.50 3.14 -4.03
C ARG A 311 -10.58 2.07 -3.83
N ILE A 312 -10.97 1.79 -2.58
CA ILE A 312 -11.89 0.68 -2.25
C ILE A 312 -13.30 0.90 -2.82
N PRO A 313 -13.94 2.07 -2.64
CA PRO A 313 -15.26 2.34 -3.24
C PRO A 313 -15.25 2.24 -4.77
N VAL A 314 -14.25 2.81 -5.45
CA VAL A 314 -14.10 2.71 -6.91
C VAL A 314 -14.08 1.25 -7.35
N TYR A 315 -13.20 0.43 -6.78
CA TYR A 315 -13.13 -0.99 -7.14
C TYR A 315 -14.40 -1.77 -6.80
N ASN A 316 -15.08 -1.45 -5.69
CA ASN A 316 -16.34 -2.09 -5.35
C ASN A 316 -17.43 -1.78 -6.37
N ILE A 317 -17.50 -0.53 -6.85
CA ILE A 317 -18.43 -0.10 -7.90
C ILE A 317 -18.16 -0.87 -9.19
N PHE A 318 -16.93 -0.86 -9.68
CA PHE A 318 -16.60 -1.57 -10.92
C PHE A 318 -16.72 -3.09 -10.78
N SER A 319 -16.43 -3.67 -9.61
CA SER A 319 -16.67 -5.09 -9.32
C SER A 319 -18.17 -5.44 -9.36
N LYS A 320 -19.04 -4.55 -8.86
CA LYS A 320 -20.50 -4.72 -8.98
C LYS A 320 -20.98 -4.56 -10.43
N LEU A 321 -20.40 -3.61 -11.18
CA LEU A 321 -20.71 -3.39 -12.59
C LEU A 321 -20.38 -4.63 -13.43
N LEU A 322 -19.17 -5.18 -13.27
CA LEU A 322 -18.69 -6.36 -13.98
C LEU A 322 -19.52 -7.63 -13.69
N LYS A 323 -20.15 -7.72 -12.51
CA LYS A 323 -21.09 -8.80 -12.19
C LYS A 323 -22.47 -8.65 -12.82
N ARG A 324 -22.75 -7.50 -13.45
CA ARG A 324 -24.04 -7.14 -14.04
C ARG A 324 -23.89 -6.68 -15.49
N THR A 325 -22.87 -7.15 -16.17
CA THR A 325 -22.51 -6.76 -17.55
C THR A 325 -23.69 -6.79 -18.51
N GLU A 326 -24.49 -7.85 -18.49
CA GLU A 326 -25.69 -7.98 -19.34
C GLU A 326 -26.72 -6.86 -19.09
N LYS A 327 -26.98 -6.54 -17.81
CA LYS A 327 -27.98 -5.53 -17.43
C LYS A 327 -27.50 -4.10 -17.59
N ALA A 328 -26.19 -3.87 -17.59
CA ALA A 328 -25.56 -2.57 -17.65
C ALA A 328 -24.79 -2.35 -18.96
N HIS A 329 -25.11 -3.09 -20.03
CA HIS A 329 -24.36 -3.11 -21.28
C HIS A 329 -24.22 -1.71 -21.92
N GLU A 330 -25.33 -0.96 -22.04
CA GLU A 330 -25.30 0.39 -22.62
C GLU A 330 -24.45 1.35 -21.77
N THR A 331 -24.59 1.32 -20.45
CA THR A 331 -23.77 2.12 -19.52
C THR A 331 -22.28 1.77 -19.65
N ILE A 332 -21.96 0.49 -19.76
CA ILE A 332 -20.60 -0.01 -19.96
C ILE A 332 -20.01 0.49 -21.28
N LYS A 333 -20.78 0.45 -22.37
CA LYS A 333 -20.37 0.95 -23.68
C LYS A 333 -20.04 2.44 -23.63
N VAL A 334 -20.86 3.23 -22.93
CA VAL A 334 -20.58 4.65 -22.69
C VAL A 334 -19.32 4.85 -21.84
N ILE A 335 -19.15 4.08 -20.76
CA ILE A 335 -17.95 4.13 -19.92
C ILE A 335 -16.68 3.82 -20.73
N SER A 336 -16.71 2.80 -21.58
CA SER A 336 -15.58 2.42 -22.44
C SER A 336 -15.13 3.58 -23.33
N LYS A 337 -16.07 4.34 -23.91
CA LYS A 337 -15.78 5.54 -24.71
C LYS A 337 -15.35 6.75 -23.89
N LEU A 338 -15.83 6.90 -22.65
CA LEU A 338 -15.49 8.02 -21.76
C LEU A 338 -14.03 7.96 -21.27
N ILE A 339 -13.50 6.76 -21.04
CA ILE A 339 -12.14 6.58 -20.52
C ILE A 339 -11.06 7.20 -21.43
N PRO A 340 -11.00 6.91 -22.75
CA PRO A 340 -10.03 7.54 -23.63
C PRO A 340 -10.26 9.05 -23.78
N LEU A 341 -11.52 9.52 -23.80
CA LEU A 341 -11.82 10.97 -23.83
C LEU A 341 -11.23 11.70 -22.62
N PHE A 342 -11.40 11.14 -21.42
CA PHE A 342 -10.89 11.75 -20.20
C PHE A 342 -9.38 11.64 -20.07
N TYR A 343 -8.80 10.52 -20.51
CA TYR A 343 -7.34 10.38 -20.54
C TYR A 343 -6.71 11.42 -21.48
N GLU A 344 -7.30 11.63 -22.66
CA GLU A 344 -6.85 12.65 -23.61
C GLU A 344 -6.95 14.07 -23.03
N LEU A 345 -8.10 14.43 -22.46
CA LEU A 345 -8.29 15.72 -21.78
C LEU A 345 -7.22 15.92 -20.69
N ARG A 346 -6.96 14.89 -19.89
CA ARG A 346 -5.96 14.91 -18.81
C ARG A 346 -4.57 15.24 -19.34
N ILE A 347 -4.09 14.49 -20.33
CA ILE A 347 -2.69 14.60 -20.79
C ILE A 347 -2.47 15.79 -21.72
N LYS A 348 -3.43 16.12 -22.60
CA LYS A 348 -3.27 17.18 -23.60
C LYS A 348 -3.60 18.56 -23.07
N CYS A 349 -4.55 18.67 -22.13
CA CYS A 349 -5.05 19.96 -21.66
C CYS A 349 -4.73 20.21 -20.17
N ILE A 350 -5.19 19.32 -19.28
CA ILE A 350 -5.19 19.62 -17.84
C ILE A 350 -3.78 19.60 -17.24
N VAL A 351 -2.98 18.56 -17.49
CA VAL A 351 -1.60 18.47 -16.96
C VAL A 351 -0.73 19.64 -17.44
N PRO A 352 -0.70 19.98 -18.75
CA PRO A 352 0.05 21.15 -19.22
C PRO A 352 -0.39 22.46 -18.56
N ASN A 353 -1.71 22.70 -18.45
CA ASN A 353 -2.24 23.91 -17.82
C ASN A 353 -1.85 24.01 -16.33
N LEU A 354 -1.93 22.90 -15.59
CA LEU A 354 -1.50 22.88 -14.18
C LEU A 354 -0.01 23.15 -14.02
N GLU A 355 0.84 22.63 -14.90
CA GLU A 355 2.28 22.87 -14.87
C GLU A 355 2.65 24.33 -15.16
N ILE A 356 1.97 24.96 -16.13
CA ILE A 356 2.15 26.38 -16.43
C ILE A 356 1.69 27.22 -15.24
N HIS A 357 0.47 27.01 -14.77
CA HIS A 357 -0.10 27.79 -13.68
C HIS A 357 0.67 27.60 -12.36
N ARG A 358 1.23 26.41 -12.12
CA ARG A 358 2.11 26.16 -10.96
C ARG A 358 3.31 27.11 -10.97
N ARG A 359 3.94 27.30 -12.13
CA ARG A 359 5.10 28.21 -12.27
C ARG A 359 4.69 29.67 -12.03
N GLU A 360 3.52 30.07 -12.51
CA GLU A 360 2.95 31.39 -12.27
C GLU A 360 2.69 31.64 -10.78
N LEU A 361 2.06 30.68 -10.09
CA LEU A 361 1.79 30.75 -8.66
C LEU A 361 3.08 30.75 -7.82
N ILE A 362 4.10 29.97 -8.20
CA ILE A 362 5.41 30.05 -7.53
C ILE A 362 5.99 31.46 -7.64
N ARG A 363 5.96 32.07 -8.83
CA ARG A 363 6.46 33.44 -9.04
C ARG A 363 5.65 34.46 -8.24
N LYS A 364 4.32 34.34 -8.24
CA LYS A 364 3.42 35.21 -7.49
C LYS A 364 3.71 35.10 -5.99
N TYR A 365 3.60 33.91 -5.41
CA TYR A 365 3.78 33.73 -3.97
C TYR A 365 5.21 34.01 -3.50
N LYS A 366 6.22 33.95 -4.38
CA LYS A 366 7.56 34.46 -4.04
C LYS A 366 7.53 35.97 -3.83
N LYS A 367 6.87 36.72 -4.70
CA LYS A 367 6.68 38.18 -4.53
C LYS A 367 5.89 38.47 -3.24
N ASP A 368 4.78 37.76 -3.03
CA ASP A 368 3.93 37.91 -1.85
C ASP A 368 4.71 37.60 -0.55
N ALA A 369 5.64 36.64 -0.57
CA ALA A 369 6.53 36.36 0.57
C ALA A 369 7.45 37.54 0.89
N PHE A 370 8.03 38.18 -0.12
CA PHE A 370 8.92 39.33 0.06
C PHE A 370 8.18 40.62 0.43
N SER A 371 6.92 40.79 -0.01
CA SER A 371 6.07 41.92 0.40
C SER A 371 5.44 41.73 1.79
N GLY A 372 5.58 40.56 2.40
CA GLY A 372 5.03 40.25 3.72
C GLY A 372 3.58 39.77 3.70
N GLU A 373 2.96 39.62 2.53
CA GLU A 373 1.57 39.19 2.35
C GLU A 373 1.30 37.73 2.78
N LEU A 374 2.36 36.92 2.95
CA LEU A 374 2.24 35.53 3.41
C LEU A 374 2.45 35.34 4.92
N GLN A 375 2.68 36.41 5.69
CA GLN A 375 2.97 36.32 7.13
C GLN A 375 1.80 35.73 7.94
N ASP A 376 0.55 36.01 7.54
CA ASP A 376 -0.66 35.51 8.21
C ASP A 376 -1.12 34.11 7.73
N THR A 377 -0.27 33.40 6.99
CA THR A 377 -0.57 32.06 6.47
C THR A 377 0.10 30.97 7.32
N ILE A 378 -0.25 29.70 7.08
CA ILE A 378 0.35 28.57 7.82
C ILE A 378 1.87 28.45 7.62
N ILE A 379 2.40 28.99 6.51
CA ILE A 379 3.84 29.03 6.22
C ILE A 379 4.50 30.35 6.64
N GLY A 380 3.74 31.31 7.18
CA GLY A 380 4.22 32.62 7.59
C GLY A 380 5.44 32.56 8.51
N PRO A 381 5.43 31.72 9.58
CA PRO A 381 6.59 31.54 10.45
C PRO A 381 7.85 31.10 9.69
N ASP A 382 7.73 30.13 8.78
CA ASP A 382 8.86 29.60 7.99
C ASP A 382 9.40 30.66 7.02
N ILE A 383 8.51 31.48 6.45
CA ILE A 383 8.88 32.59 5.57
C ILE A 383 9.65 33.68 6.34
N ILE A 384 9.23 33.99 7.58
CA ILE A 384 9.93 34.93 8.46
C ILE A 384 11.31 34.39 8.85
N GLU A 385 11.40 33.11 9.23
CA GLU A 385 12.67 32.46 9.61
C GLU A 385 13.67 32.39 8.43
N ALA A 386 13.17 32.30 7.20
CA ALA A 386 14.01 32.29 6.01
C ALA A 386 14.79 33.60 5.78
N LYS A 387 14.48 34.70 6.52
CA LYS A 387 15.24 35.96 6.60
C LYS A 387 15.81 36.41 5.24
N THR A 388 14.97 36.50 4.21
CA THR A 388 15.28 36.92 2.81
C THR A 388 15.99 35.90 1.90
N SER A 389 16.28 34.68 2.36
CA SER A 389 16.86 33.67 1.48
C SER A 389 15.88 33.20 0.41
N GLU A 390 16.06 33.69 -0.83
CA GLU A 390 15.19 33.36 -1.97
C GLU A 390 15.07 31.84 -2.20
N LYS A 391 16.18 31.10 -2.06
CA LYS A 391 16.19 29.64 -2.20
C LYS A 391 15.33 28.94 -1.14
N LYS A 392 15.38 29.40 0.12
CA LYS A 392 14.56 28.84 1.20
C LYS A 392 13.09 29.17 1.02
N ILE A 393 12.78 30.43 0.68
CA ILE A 393 11.42 30.92 0.40
C ILE A 393 10.80 30.12 -0.77
N GLU A 394 11.55 29.93 -1.86
CA GLU A 394 11.08 29.13 -3.00
C GLU A 394 10.81 27.67 -2.63
N LYS A 395 11.65 27.06 -1.78
CA LYS A 395 11.44 25.69 -1.31
C LYS A 395 10.13 25.57 -0.50
N ILE A 396 9.88 26.52 0.40
CA ILE A 396 8.64 26.59 1.19
C ILE A 396 7.43 26.74 0.26
N ILE A 397 7.47 27.70 -0.67
CA ILE A 397 6.36 27.95 -1.60
C ILE A 397 6.09 26.74 -2.49
N LYS A 398 7.12 26.09 -3.03
CA LYS A 398 6.96 24.88 -3.87
C LYS A 398 6.18 23.80 -3.14
N SER A 399 6.40 23.59 -1.84
CA SER A 399 5.65 22.61 -1.05
C SER A 399 4.14 22.90 -1.00
N ILE A 400 3.76 24.18 -0.98
CA ILE A 400 2.37 24.63 -0.94
C ILE A 400 1.75 24.62 -2.33
N VAL A 401 2.46 25.06 -3.35
CA VAL A 401 1.93 25.16 -4.70
C VAL A 401 1.89 23.78 -5.37
N ASN A 402 2.69 22.80 -4.94
CA ASN A 402 2.58 21.42 -5.42
C ASN A 402 1.16 20.86 -5.28
N TYR A 403 0.71 20.18 -6.33
CA TYR A 403 -0.64 19.64 -6.47
C TYR A 403 -0.63 18.13 -6.67
N ASN A 404 -1.76 17.52 -6.32
CA ASN A 404 -2.08 16.16 -6.73
C ASN A 404 -3.21 16.25 -7.75
N ILE A 405 -2.96 15.86 -9.00
CA ILE A 405 -3.95 15.93 -10.07
C ILE A 405 -5.23 15.14 -9.74
N GLU A 406 -5.11 14.06 -8.96
CA GLU A 406 -6.26 13.28 -8.52
C GLU A 406 -7.21 14.11 -7.66
N HIS A 407 -6.77 15.20 -7.01
CA HIS A 407 -7.65 16.10 -6.27
C HIS A 407 -8.40 17.11 -7.17
N ILE A 408 -7.82 17.45 -8.32
CA ILE A 408 -8.30 18.54 -9.20
C ILE A 408 -9.18 17.97 -10.32
N PHE A 409 -8.68 16.95 -11.01
CA PHE A 409 -9.30 16.41 -12.21
C PHE A 409 -10.74 15.91 -11.98
N PRO A 410 -11.07 15.23 -10.87
CA PRO A 410 -12.44 14.79 -10.64
C PRO A 410 -13.43 15.94 -10.40
N VAL A 411 -12.98 17.06 -9.82
CA VAL A 411 -13.81 18.27 -9.68
C VAL A 411 -14.13 18.82 -11.06
N LEU A 412 -13.12 18.91 -11.93
CA LEU A 412 -13.29 19.36 -13.30
C LEU A 412 -14.25 18.46 -14.10
N ILE A 413 -14.12 17.14 -13.98
CA ILE A 413 -15.08 16.20 -14.62
C ILE A 413 -16.48 16.38 -14.06
N PHE A 414 -16.63 16.50 -12.73
CA PHE A 414 -17.93 16.76 -12.12
C PHE A 414 -18.54 18.03 -12.69
N THR A 415 -17.81 19.14 -12.73
CA THR A 415 -18.30 20.44 -13.23
C THR A 415 -18.71 20.37 -14.69
N THR A 416 -17.99 19.62 -15.53
CA THR A 416 -18.19 19.61 -16.99
C THR A 416 -19.04 18.45 -17.51
N ARG A 417 -19.53 17.56 -16.63
CA ARG A 417 -20.27 16.34 -17.02
C ARG A 417 -21.50 16.57 -17.89
N LEU A 418 -22.16 17.73 -17.73
CA LEU A 418 -23.36 18.10 -18.50
C LEU A 418 -23.02 18.58 -19.91
N LEU A 419 -21.75 18.73 -20.25
CA LEU A 419 -21.31 19.08 -21.60
C LEU A 419 -20.99 17.86 -22.45
N ILE A 420 -20.95 16.66 -21.87
CA ILE A 420 -20.61 15.44 -22.60
C ILE A 420 -21.74 15.12 -23.58
N ASN A 421 -21.40 14.82 -24.84
CA ASN A 421 -22.36 14.42 -25.86
C ASN A 421 -21.75 13.36 -26.78
N GLU A 422 -22.58 12.78 -27.65
CA GLU A 422 -22.15 11.95 -28.76
C GLU A 422 -22.18 12.78 -30.05
N ASN A 423 -21.10 12.75 -30.83
CA ASN A 423 -21.01 13.41 -32.12
C ASN A 423 -21.66 12.54 -33.22
N ASN A 424 -21.71 13.06 -34.45
CA ASN A 424 -22.32 12.37 -35.59
C ASN A 424 -21.66 11.03 -35.95
N ASP A 425 -20.40 10.83 -35.55
CA ASP A 425 -19.63 9.61 -35.80
C ASP A 425 -19.79 8.58 -34.67
N GLY A 426 -20.62 8.87 -33.66
CA GLY A 426 -20.79 8.03 -32.49
C GLY A 426 -19.64 8.14 -31.47
N ASN A 427 -18.78 9.15 -31.57
CA ASN A 427 -17.71 9.40 -30.60
C ASN A 427 -18.18 10.35 -29.51
N LEU A 428 -17.74 10.09 -28.27
CA LEU A 428 -18.05 11.01 -27.17
C LEU A 428 -17.13 12.22 -27.21
N CYS A 429 -17.70 13.40 -27.05
CA CYS A 429 -16.99 14.66 -27.01
C CYS A 429 -17.61 15.60 -25.95
N PHE A 430 -16.93 16.73 -25.70
CA PHE A 430 -17.55 17.85 -25.00
C PHE A 430 -18.22 18.75 -26.03
N ASN A 431 -19.44 19.21 -25.74
CA ASN A 431 -20.23 20.10 -26.57
C ASN A 431 -19.68 21.54 -26.52
N LEU A 432 -18.45 21.69 -26.99
CA LEU A 432 -17.68 22.92 -27.08
C LEU A 432 -17.14 23.01 -28.51
N SER A 433 -17.04 24.22 -29.07
CA SER A 433 -16.31 24.41 -30.32
C SER A 433 -14.80 24.26 -30.08
N ASP A 434 -14.07 23.83 -31.11
CA ASP A 434 -12.61 23.62 -31.03
C ASP A 434 -11.88 24.89 -30.58
N GLU A 435 -12.33 26.07 -31.03
CA GLU A 435 -11.77 27.38 -30.65
C GLU A 435 -11.90 27.69 -29.15
N LEU A 436 -12.93 27.16 -28.50
CA LEU A 436 -13.23 27.42 -27.09
C LEU A 436 -12.65 26.36 -26.16
N TYR A 437 -12.33 25.17 -26.67
CA TYR A 437 -11.98 24.01 -25.86
C TYR A 437 -10.84 24.32 -24.88
N ASP A 438 -9.71 24.80 -25.38
CA ASP A 438 -8.52 25.06 -24.57
C ASP A 438 -8.72 26.19 -23.58
N SER A 439 -9.33 27.30 -24.02
CA SER A 439 -9.56 28.46 -23.16
C SER A 439 -10.54 28.14 -22.02
N TYR A 440 -11.58 27.34 -22.30
CA TYR A 440 -12.56 26.89 -21.33
C TYR A 440 -11.94 26.00 -20.25
N PHE A 441 -11.22 24.95 -20.65
CA PHE A 441 -10.60 24.03 -19.69
C PHE A 441 -9.44 24.67 -18.95
N LYS A 442 -8.69 25.58 -19.57
CA LYS A 442 -7.67 26.38 -18.89
C LYS A 442 -8.29 27.21 -17.76
N GLY A 443 -9.32 28.00 -18.05
CA GLY A 443 -9.97 28.86 -17.05
C GLY A 443 -10.53 28.06 -15.86
N LEU A 444 -11.22 26.95 -16.12
CA LEU A 444 -11.71 26.08 -15.06
C LEU A 444 -10.58 25.46 -14.23
N THR A 445 -9.51 25.00 -14.88
CA THR A 445 -8.36 24.40 -14.21
C THR A 445 -7.68 25.41 -13.28
N GLU A 446 -7.47 26.63 -13.75
CA GLU A 446 -6.87 27.72 -12.98
C GLU A 446 -7.71 28.02 -11.74
N VAL A 447 -9.03 28.22 -11.86
CA VAL A 447 -9.91 28.52 -10.72
C VAL A 447 -9.89 27.42 -9.66
N ILE A 448 -9.99 26.15 -10.07
CA ILE A 448 -9.94 25.00 -9.16
C ILE A 448 -8.58 24.96 -8.44
N TYR A 449 -7.49 25.15 -9.18
CA TYR A 449 -6.14 25.07 -8.65
C TYR A 449 -5.80 26.25 -7.72
N ASP A 450 -6.23 27.46 -8.07
CA ASP A 450 -6.11 28.65 -7.23
C ASP A 450 -6.76 28.44 -5.87
N LYS A 451 -7.98 27.89 -5.88
CA LYS A 451 -8.71 27.57 -4.65
C LYS A 451 -8.02 26.47 -3.86
N TYR A 452 -7.53 25.43 -4.54
CA TYR A 452 -6.75 24.35 -3.93
C TYR A 452 -5.52 24.88 -3.18
N VAL A 453 -4.74 25.79 -3.79
CA VAL A 453 -3.55 26.39 -3.18
C VAL A 453 -3.90 27.35 -2.05
N LYS A 454 -4.92 28.22 -2.23
CA LYS A 454 -5.42 29.13 -1.18
C LYS A 454 -5.86 28.37 0.07
N MET A 455 -6.47 27.19 -0.09
CA MET A 455 -6.86 26.34 1.04
C MET A 455 -5.66 25.75 1.77
N LYS A 456 -4.60 25.36 1.06
CA LYS A 456 -3.34 24.93 1.69
C LYS A 456 -2.70 26.08 2.49
N LEU A 457 -2.69 27.30 1.93
CA LEU A 457 -2.12 28.49 2.60
C LEU A 457 -2.87 28.89 3.87
N LYS A 458 -4.20 28.78 3.88
CA LYS A 458 -5.02 29.06 5.07
C LYS A 458 -4.78 28.07 6.23
N GLY A 459 -4.14 26.95 5.96
CA GLY A 459 -4.09 25.82 6.89
C GLY A 459 -5.35 24.97 6.79
N LEU A 460 -5.16 23.66 6.87
CA LEU A 460 -6.24 22.70 6.74
C LEU A 460 -6.65 22.17 8.11
N PRO A 461 -7.95 22.10 8.43
CA PRO A 461 -8.42 21.51 9.69
C PRO A 461 -8.27 19.99 9.75
N THR A 462 -7.91 19.35 8.62
CA THR A 462 -7.73 17.91 8.44
C THR A 462 -6.89 17.66 7.17
N SER A 463 -6.72 16.41 6.74
CA SER A 463 -5.98 16.09 5.52
C SER A 463 -6.60 16.75 4.28
N MET A 464 -5.77 17.15 3.31
CA MET A 464 -6.25 17.74 2.04
C MET A 464 -7.23 16.79 1.33
N THR A 465 -6.93 15.49 1.36
CA THR A 465 -7.78 14.43 0.81
C THR A 465 -9.19 14.43 1.40
N THR A 466 -9.34 14.69 2.71
CA THR A 466 -10.66 14.82 3.34
C THR A 466 -11.38 16.08 2.89
N VAL A 467 -10.64 17.18 2.75
CA VAL A 467 -11.20 18.49 2.37
C VAL A 467 -11.71 18.51 0.94
N VAL A 468 -10.94 17.97 -0.01
CA VAL A 468 -11.31 17.91 -1.44
C VAL A 468 -12.45 16.94 -1.74
N ARG A 469 -12.87 16.13 -0.75
CA ARG A 469 -14.03 15.24 -0.81
C ARG A 469 -15.30 15.85 -0.23
N LYS A 470 -15.28 17.11 0.15
CA LYS A 470 -16.48 17.82 0.59
C LYS A 470 -17.24 18.36 -0.61
N LYS A 471 -18.57 18.39 -0.50
CA LYS A 471 -19.47 18.99 -1.50
C LYS A 471 -19.01 20.39 -1.91
N ASP A 472 -18.71 21.24 -0.92
CA ASP A 472 -18.27 22.62 -1.16
C ASP A 472 -17.04 22.72 -2.07
N PHE A 473 -16.15 21.71 -2.04
CA PHE A 473 -14.97 21.70 -2.91
C PHE A 473 -15.33 21.35 -4.36
N TYR A 474 -16.36 20.55 -4.59
CA TYR A 474 -16.85 20.24 -5.95
C TYR A 474 -17.62 21.40 -6.58
N GLU A 475 -18.08 22.34 -5.76
CA GLU A 475 -18.84 23.51 -6.20
C GLU A 475 -17.96 24.76 -6.42
N ILE A 476 -16.64 24.67 -6.19
CA ILE A 476 -15.73 25.83 -6.27
C ILE A 476 -15.65 26.45 -7.67
N ALA A 477 -15.87 25.64 -8.71
CA ALA A 477 -15.82 26.09 -10.09
C ALA A 477 -17.22 26.34 -10.69
N SER A 478 -18.29 26.21 -9.89
CA SER A 478 -19.66 26.38 -10.39
C SER A 478 -19.92 27.79 -10.93
N GLY A 479 -19.37 28.82 -10.27
CA GLY A 479 -19.49 30.21 -10.74
C GLY A 479 -18.81 30.42 -12.09
N GLU A 480 -17.59 29.92 -12.24
CA GLU A 480 -16.82 30.01 -13.48
C GLU A 480 -17.48 29.22 -14.63
N TYR A 481 -17.98 28.03 -14.31
CA TYR A 481 -18.78 27.23 -15.23
C TYR A 481 -20.01 27.98 -15.75
N ILE A 482 -20.79 28.58 -14.86
CA ILE A 482 -21.98 29.37 -15.23
C ILE A 482 -21.59 30.58 -16.07
N MET A 483 -20.50 31.27 -15.70
CA MET A 483 -19.99 32.41 -16.47
C MET A 483 -19.64 32.01 -17.89
N PHE A 484 -18.82 30.97 -18.08
CA PHE A 484 -18.45 30.50 -19.42
C PHE A 484 -19.65 29.98 -20.21
N LYS A 485 -20.56 29.24 -19.56
CA LYS A 485 -21.80 28.77 -20.18
C LYS A 485 -22.60 29.93 -20.76
N ASN A 486 -22.78 31.00 -19.98
CA ASN A 486 -23.54 32.16 -20.40
C ASN A 486 -22.80 32.98 -21.47
N MET A 487 -21.50 33.21 -21.28
CA MET A 487 -20.66 34.01 -22.18
C MET A 487 -20.59 33.38 -23.58
N TYR A 488 -20.42 32.05 -23.64
CA TYR A 488 -20.25 31.31 -24.89
C TYR A 488 -21.51 30.58 -25.37
N LYS A 489 -22.65 30.76 -24.68
CA LYS A 489 -23.94 30.10 -24.99
C LYS A 489 -23.82 28.58 -25.13
N ILE A 490 -23.03 27.97 -24.25
CA ILE A 490 -22.78 26.52 -24.26
C ILE A 490 -24.07 25.79 -23.88
N LYS A 491 -24.46 24.79 -24.67
CA LYS A 491 -25.65 23.97 -24.41
C LYS A 491 -25.28 22.74 -23.58
N GLU A 492 -26.00 22.54 -22.50
CA GLU A 492 -25.94 21.30 -21.71
C GLU A 492 -26.73 20.18 -22.39
N THR A 493 -26.38 18.94 -22.06
CA THR A 493 -27.03 17.73 -22.54
C THR A 493 -27.55 16.89 -21.37
N THR A 494 -28.50 16.01 -21.67
CA THR A 494 -28.95 14.96 -20.74
C THR A 494 -28.29 13.61 -21.03
N PHE A 495 -27.25 13.59 -21.86
CA PHE A 495 -26.64 12.36 -22.38
C PHE A 495 -26.27 11.39 -21.27
N ILE A 496 -25.52 11.85 -20.27
CA ILE A 496 -25.10 11.02 -19.13
C ILE A 496 -26.30 10.47 -18.33
N GLU A 497 -27.36 11.26 -18.15
CA GLU A 497 -28.53 10.83 -17.37
C GLU A 497 -29.28 9.69 -18.07
N ASN A 498 -29.32 9.71 -19.41
CA ASN A 498 -29.96 8.67 -20.22
C ASN A 498 -29.28 7.29 -20.09
N TYR A 499 -27.99 7.25 -19.74
CA TYR A 499 -27.20 6.02 -19.62
C TYR A 499 -26.85 5.64 -18.18
N LYS A 500 -27.49 6.29 -17.20
CA LYS A 500 -27.21 6.12 -15.78
C LYS A 500 -27.68 4.76 -15.27
N TYR A 501 -26.79 4.04 -14.58
CA TYR A 501 -27.09 2.77 -13.92
C TYR A 501 -26.56 2.75 -12.50
N ILE A 502 -27.42 3.12 -11.54
CA ILE A 502 -27.04 3.22 -10.13
C ILE A 502 -26.93 1.82 -9.50
N LEU A 503 -25.71 1.46 -9.13
CA LEU A 503 -25.42 0.18 -8.51
C LEU A 503 -25.82 0.19 -7.02
N LYS A 504 -26.93 -0.51 -6.70
CA LYS A 504 -27.35 -0.76 -5.31
C LYS A 504 -26.34 -1.60 -4.53
#